data_AF-A0AAW6DH04-F1
#
_entry.id   AF-A0AAW6DH04-F1
#
_cell.length_a   1.000
_cell.length_b   1.000
_cell.length_c   1.000
_cell.angle_alpha   90.00
_cell.angle_beta   90.00
_cell.angle_gamma   90.00
#
_symmetry.space_group_name_H-M   'P 1'
#
loop_
_entity.id
_entity.type
_entity.pdbx_description
1 polymer ?
#
loop_
_entity_poly.entity_id
_entity_poly.type
_entity_poly.pdbx_seq_one_letter_code
_entity_poly.pdbx_strand_id
1 'polypeptide(L)'
;MKKFKWKEFKNKYNKIAVHCKTEEEAKDFCKQMHKHRMKWCNGKSYLKNTKYDAHNERTCYYGYGEYSSLDFAEKCNYKILEWSDYMQKEFTKADLKDGMVVKHRNGDKRMVISEALIGENGYADQNCFREDLTHRYFKDLDIVGVYAIQEYNNFADMLSDYNLELIWERTESKKMTVEEMKQKLEELTGEQIEVTA
;
A
#
# COMPACT_ATOMS: atom_id res chain seq x y z
N MET A 1 7.13 2.62 -4.08
CA MET A 1 6.58 1.25 -4.00
C MET A 1 6.52 0.64 -5.41
N LYS A 2 6.93 -0.61 -5.59
CA LYS A 2 6.91 -1.26 -6.92
C LYS A 2 5.53 -1.84 -7.21
N LYS A 3 5.10 -1.83 -8.47
CA LYS A 3 3.87 -2.51 -8.91
C LYS A 3 4.13 -4.01 -9.03
N PHE A 4 3.39 -4.84 -8.29
CA PHE A 4 3.54 -6.30 -8.37
C PHE A 4 2.87 -6.86 -9.64
N LYS A 5 3.60 -7.70 -10.38
CA LYS A 5 3.14 -8.25 -11.66
C LYS A 5 2.52 -9.64 -11.50
N TRP A 6 1.25 -9.67 -11.09
CA TRP A 6 0.51 -10.92 -10.81
C TRP A 6 0.46 -11.94 -11.96
N LYS A 7 0.36 -11.48 -13.21
CA LYS A 7 0.37 -12.38 -14.38
C LYS A 7 1.72 -13.09 -14.52
N GLU A 8 2.82 -12.38 -14.27
CA GLU A 8 4.17 -12.97 -14.31
C GLU A 8 4.36 -13.95 -13.15
N PHE A 9 3.92 -13.60 -11.94
CA PHE A 9 4.02 -14.47 -10.76
C PHE A 9 3.28 -15.80 -10.92
N LYS A 10 2.09 -15.78 -11.54
CA LYS A 10 1.27 -17.00 -11.78
C LYS A 10 1.89 -17.96 -12.81
N ASN A 11 2.79 -17.48 -13.68
CA ASN A 11 3.38 -18.31 -14.71
C ASN A 11 4.54 -19.17 -14.16
N LYS A 12 4.46 -20.50 -14.26
CA LYS A 12 5.49 -21.45 -13.75
C LYS A 12 6.83 -21.23 -14.36
N TYR A 13 6.85 -20.89 -15.65
CA TYR A 13 8.07 -20.80 -16.40
C TYR A 13 8.92 -19.60 -15.95
N ASN A 14 8.30 -18.63 -15.28
CA ASN A 14 9.01 -17.46 -14.75
C ASN A 14 9.78 -17.76 -13.46
N LYS A 15 9.53 -18.89 -12.79
CA LYS A 15 10.19 -19.32 -11.55
C LYS A 15 10.35 -18.18 -10.54
N ILE A 16 9.24 -17.52 -10.20
CA ILE A 16 9.22 -16.44 -9.21
C ILE A 16 8.86 -17.01 -7.84
N ALA A 17 9.64 -16.62 -6.83
CA ALA A 17 9.35 -16.85 -5.41
C ALA A 17 9.18 -15.50 -4.72
N VAL A 18 8.15 -15.35 -3.90
CA VAL A 18 7.94 -14.14 -3.09
C VAL A 18 8.34 -14.44 -1.66
N HIS A 19 9.38 -13.77 -1.20
CA HIS A 19 9.92 -13.91 0.15
C HIS A 19 9.20 -12.96 1.11
N CYS A 20 8.82 -13.47 2.28
CA CYS A 20 8.19 -12.71 3.36
C CYS A 20 9.02 -12.90 4.64
N LYS A 21 9.63 -11.82 5.13
CA LYS A 21 10.51 -11.81 6.30
C LYS A 21 9.73 -11.80 7.60
N THR A 22 8.51 -11.26 7.58
CA THR A 22 7.66 -11.12 8.77
C THR A 22 6.32 -11.82 8.59
N GLU A 23 5.67 -12.17 9.70
CA GLU A 23 4.33 -12.74 9.67
C GLU A 23 3.31 -11.74 9.08
N GLU A 24 3.54 -10.43 9.27
CA GLU A 24 2.72 -9.36 8.66
C GLU A 24 2.82 -9.35 7.14
N GLU A 25 4.03 -9.45 6.59
CA GLU A 25 4.26 -9.59 5.15
C GLU A 25 3.55 -10.83 4.60
N ALA A 26 3.69 -11.97 5.29
CA ALA A 26 3.04 -13.21 4.91
C ALA A 26 1.50 -13.10 4.93
N LYS A 27 0.94 -12.46 5.97
CA LYS A 27 -0.51 -12.20 6.10
C LYS A 27 -1.00 -11.32 4.96
N ASP A 28 -0.31 -10.22 4.65
CA ASP A 28 -0.68 -9.34 3.54
C ASP A 28 -0.56 -10.07 2.20
N PHE A 29 0.56 -10.72 1.92
CA PHE A 29 0.75 -11.42 0.64
C PHE A 29 -0.33 -12.51 0.41
N CYS A 30 -0.64 -13.29 1.45
CA CYS A 30 -1.71 -14.28 1.43
C CYS A 30 -3.09 -13.66 1.13
N LYS A 31 -3.41 -12.50 1.75
CA LYS A 31 -4.63 -11.75 1.44
C LYS A 31 -4.63 -11.29 -0.03
N GLN A 32 -3.52 -10.82 -0.56
CA GLN A 32 -3.43 -10.40 -1.96
C GLN A 32 -3.57 -11.58 -2.94
N MET A 33 -2.91 -12.71 -2.69
CA MET A 33 -3.10 -13.94 -3.47
C MET A 33 -4.58 -14.35 -3.52
N HIS A 34 -5.28 -14.26 -2.38
CA HIS A 34 -6.72 -14.51 -2.31
C HIS A 34 -7.53 -13.53 -3.15
N LYS A 35 -7.28 -12.21 -3.05
CA LYS A 35 -7.92 -11.18 -3.89
C LYS A 35 -7.71 -11.46 -5.39
N HIS A 36 -6.57 -12.01 -5.76
CA HIS A 36 -6.26 -12.45 -7.13
C HIS A 36 -6.79 -13.85 -7.49
N ARG A 37 -7.77 -14.36 -6.74
CA ARG A 37 -8.48 -15.64 -6.95
C ARG A 37 -7.57 -16.88 -6.93
N MET A 38 -6.41 -16.79 -6.29
CA MET A 38 -5.52 -17.93 -6.12
C MET A 38 -5.96 -18.74 -4.89
N LYS A 39 -5.52 -20.01 -4.81
CA LYS A 39 -5.71 -20.89 -3.64
C LYS A 39 -4.45 -21.71 -3.42
N TRP A 40 -4.29 -22.27 -2.23
CA TRP A 40 -3.29 -23.32 -1.98
C TRP A 40 -3.49 -24.49 -2.95
N CYS A 41 -2.44 -25.26 -3.23
CA CYS A 41 -2.48 -26.43 -4.12
C CYS A 41 -3.54 -27.48 -3.69
N ASN A 42 -3.86 -27.55 -2.40
CA ASN A 42 -4.91 -28.39 -1.83
C ASN A 42 -6.33 -27.77 -1.89
N GLY A 43 -6.51 -26.66 -2.60
CA GLY A 43 -7.78 -25.95 -2.77
C GLY A 43 -8.22 -25.11 -1.57
N LYS A 44 -7.48 -25.08 -0.46
CA LYS A 44 -7.83 -24.26 0.72
C LYS A 44 -7.55 -22.77 0.47
N SER A 45 -8.29 -21.93 1.19
CA SER A 45 -8.10 -20.47 1.18
C SER A 45 -6.83 -20.06 1.94
N TYR A 46 -6.14 -19.04 1.43
CA TYR A 46 -5.00 -18.39 2.10
C TYR A 46 -5.38 -17.69 3.41
N LEU A 47 -6.64 -17.27 3.56
CA LEU A 47 -7.09 -16.50 4.72
C LEU A 47 -7.11 -17.29 6.04
N LYS A 48 -7.09 -18.63 5.98
CA LYS A 48 -7.15 -19.48 7.17
C LYS A 48 -5.79 -19.73 7.80
N ASN A 49 -4.74 -19.82 6.98
CA ASN A 49 -3.39 -20.15 7.43
C ASN A 49 -2.39 -19.69 6.35
N THR A 50 -1.45 -18.84 6.74
CA THR A 50 -0.41 -18.27 5.88
C THR A 50 0.76 -19.21 5.65
N LYS A 51 0.89 -20.27 6.45
CA LYS A 51 2.02 -21.21 6.44
C LYS A 51 3.38 -20.59 6.77
N TYR A 52 3.37 -19.38 7.35
CA TYR A 52 4.57 -18.66 7.75
C TYR A 52 5.38 -19.44 8.80
N ASP A 53 4.73 -20.00 9.83
CA ASP A 53 5.39 -20.71 10.94
C ASP A 53 6.26 -21.91 10.51
N ALA A 54 6.09 -22.41 9.27
CA ALA A 54 6.89 -23.52 8.75
C ALA A 54 8.36 -23.14 8.53
N HIS A 55 8.63 -21.89 8.13
CA HIS A 55 9.99 -21.40 7.85
C HIS A 55 10.27 -20.00 8.43
N ASN A 56 9.29 -19.38 9.08
CA ASN A 56 9.36 -18.05 9.69
C ASN A 56 9.94 -17.02 8.71
N GLU A 57 10.97 -16.28 9.13
CA GLU A 57 11.64 -15.24 8.35
C GLU A 57 12.27 -15.72 7.03
N ARG A 58 12.37 -17.03 6.80
CA ARG A 58 12.85 -17.64 5.56
C ARG A 58 11.71 -18.15 4.68
N THR A 59 10.46 -17.72 4.89
CA THR A 59 9.31 -18.23 4.12
C THR A 59 9.20 -17.59 2.74
N CYS A 60 9.15 -18.45 1.71
CA CYS A 60 8.86 -18.09 0.33
C CYS A 60 7.53 -18.69 -0.14
N TYR A 61 6.81 -17.94 -0.98
CA TYR A 61 5.54 -18.31 -1.60
C TYR A 61 5.65 -18.37 -3.12
N TYR A 62 4.92 -19.29 -3.74
CA TYR A 62 5.02 -19.60 -5.17
C TYR A 62 3.67 -19.50 -5.88
N GLY A 63 3.70 -19.19 -7.18
CA GLY A 63 2.52 -18.96 -8.01
C GLY A 63 1.53 -20.12 -8.11
N TYR A 64 1.93 -21.31 -7.66
CA TYR A 64 1.15 -22.56 -7.69
C TYR A 64 0.35 -22.81 -6.40
N GLY A 65 0.39 -21.86 -5.46
CA GLY A 65 -0.17 -22.07 -4.14
C GLY A 65 0.65 -23.08 -3.36
N GLU A 66 1.96 -22.88 -3.37
CA GLU A 66 2.95 -23.61 -2.57
C GLU A 66 3.75 -22.62 -1.73
N TYR A 67 4.42 -23.13 -0.71
CA TYR A 67 5.34 -22.39 0.15
C TYR A 67 6.54 -23.29 0.48
N SER A 68 7.69 -22.70 0.75
CA SER A 68 8.93 -23.40 1.07
C SER A 68 9.94 -22.40 1.64
N SER A 69 11.09 -22.88 2.10
CA SER A 69 12.20 -22.05 2.57
C SER A 69 12.85 -21.22 1.45
N LEU A 70 13.45 -20.10 1.83
CA LEU A 70 14.33 -19.29 0.99
C LEU A 70 15.48 -20.11 0.41
N ASP A 71 16.08 -21.01 1.20
CA ASP A 71 17.15 -21.91 0.77
C ASP A 71 16.77 -22.75 -0.46
N PHE A 72 15.53 -23.24 -0.48
CA PHE A 72 15.00 -23.99 -1.62
C PHE A 72 14.86 -23.10 -2.86
N ALA A 73 14.35 -21.87 -2.70
CA ALA A 73 14.22 -20.92 -3.80
C ALA A 73 15.58 -20.61 -4.43
N GLU A 74 16.59 -20.36 -3.59
CA GLU A 74 17.97 -20.11 -4.02
C GLU A 74 18.58 -21.33 -4.73
N LYS A 75 18.50 -22.51 -4.10
CA LYS A 75 19.00 -23.78 -4.66
C LYS A 75 18.35 -24.10 -6.01
N CYS A 76 17.07 -23.82 -6.15
CA CYS A 76 16.33 -24.06 -7.38
C CYS A 76 16.39 -22.89 -8.36
N ASN A 77 17.21 -21.87 -8.12
CA ASN A 77 17.41 -20.71 -8.99
C ASN A 77 16.08 -20.00 -9.36
N TYR A 78 15.26 -19.70 -8.35
CA TYR A 78 14.10 -18.86 -8.50
C TYR A 78 14.48 -17.37 -8.48
N LYS A 79 13.75 -16.56 -9.22
CA LYS A 79 13.77 -15.11 -9.05
C LYS A 79 13.06 -14.75 -7.75
N ILE A 80 13.82 -14.37 -6.74
CA ILE A 80 13.29 -13.97 -5.43
C ILE A 80 12.85 -12.51 -5.48
N LEU A 81 11.61 -12.27 -5.07
CA LEU A 81 11.02 -10.95 -4.89
C LEU A 81 10.72 -10.74 -3.41
N GLU A 82 11.25 -9.69 -2.81
CA GLU A 82 10.95 -9.33 -1.43
C GLU A 82 9.57 -8.70 -1.34
N TRP A 83 8.65 -9.26 -0.55
CA TRP A 83 7.28 -8.73 -0.48
C TRP A 83 7.25 -7.30 0.07
N SER A 84 8.20 -6.93 0.94
CA SER A 84 8.38 -5.56 1.44
C SER A 84 8.50 -4.50 0.33
N ASP A 85 9.00 -4.84 -0.85
CA ASP A 85 9.12 -3.91 -1.99
C ASP A 85 7.76 -3.54 -2.61
N TYR A 86 6.74 -4.36 -2.35
CA TYR A 86 5.41 -4.32 -2.95
C TYR A 86 4.29 -4.13 -1.91
N MET A 87 4.53 -4.50 -0.66
CA MET A 87 3.60 -4.33 0.44
C MET A 87 3.46 -2.84 0.75
N GLN A 88 2.24 -2.34 0.59
CA GLN A 88 1.87 -1.10 1.25
C GLN A 88 1.61 -1.45 2.70
N LYS A 89 2.50 -1.02 3.60
CA LYS A 89 2.16 -1.06 5.02
C LYS A 89 0.86 -0.29 5.19
N GLU A 90 -0.13 -0.92 5.80
CA GLU A 90 -1.31 -0.21 6.25
C GLU A 90 -0.82 0.84 7.26
N PHE A 91 -0.98 2.11 6.92
CA PHE A 91 -0.65 3.22 7.81
C PHE A 91 -1.96 3.65 8.44
N THR A 92 -2.00 3.55 9.74
CA THR A 92 -3.18 3.80 10.55
C THR A 92 -2.97 5.04 11.40
N LYS A 93 -4.04 5.48 12.06
CA LYS A 93 -3.97 6.57 13.03
C LYS A 93 -2.92 6.30 14.13
N ALA A 94 -2.76 5.04 14.55
CA ALA A 94 -1.77 4.66 15.57
C ALA A 94 -0.30 4.82 15.12
N ASP A 95 -0.06 4.94 13.81
CA ASP A 95 1.29 5.14 13.25
C ASP A 95 1.71 6.61 13.23
N LEU A 96 0.80 7.55 13.52
CA LEU A 96 1.12 8.98 13.66
C LEU A 96 1.96 9.20 14.92
N LYS A 97 3.06 9.93 14.76
CA LYS A 97 4.00 10.26 15.85
C LYS A 97 4.33 11.74 15.84
N ASP A 98 4.65 12.25 17.02
CA ASP A 98 5.09 13.64 17.20
C ASP A 98 6.20 14.01 16.22
N GLY A 99 6.06 15.19 15.62
CA GLY A 99 6.99 15.72 14.62
C GLY A 99 6.74 15.23 13.19
N MET A 100 5.83 14.29 12.95
CA MET A 100 5.35 13.98 11.60
C MET A 100 4.48 15.12 11.06
N VAL A 101 4.46 15.29 9.74
CA VAL A 101 3.56 16.22 9.05
C VAL A 101 2.51 15.43 8.28
N VAL A 102 1.24 15.74 8.51
CA VAL A 102 0.12 15.21 7.72
C VAL A 102 -0.28 16.21 6.65
N LYS A 103 -0.70 15.71 5.49
CA LYS A 103 -1.33 16.47 4.42
C LYS A 103 -2.79 16.06 4.29
N HIS A 104 -3.68 17.04 4.41
CA HIS A 104 -5.09 16.86 4.13
C HIS A 104 -5.36 16.87 2.63
N ARG A 105 -6.51 16.33 2.22
CA ARG A 105 -6.93 16.29 0.81
C ARG A 105 -7.03 17.67 0.18
N ASN A 106 -7.46 18.68 0.93
CA ASN A 106 -7.49 20.08 0.49
C ASN A 106 -6.10 20.73 0.33
N GLY A 107 -5.02 20.00 0.63
CA GLY A 107 -3.64 20.48 0.53
C GLY A 107 -3.07 21.09 1.81
N ASP A 108 -3.91 21.36 2.82
CA ASP A 108 -3.49 21.87 4.13
C ASP A 108 -2.54 20.87 4.81
N LYS A 109 -1.51 21.39 5.50
CA LYS A 109 -0.52 20.57 6.20
C LYS A 109 -0.49 20.90 7.66
N ARG A 110 -0.32 19.85 8.49
CA ARG A 110 -0.33 19.98 9.95
C ARG A 110 0.71 19.08 10.57
N MET A 111 1.34 19.56 11.62
CA MET A 111 2.26 18.78 12.43
C MET A 111 1.50 17.98 13.47
N VAL A 112 1.90 16.73 13.68
CA VAL A 112 1.43 15.89 14.79
C VAL A 112 2.15 16.33 16.06
N ILE A 113 1.39 16.69 17.09
CA ILE A 113 1.88 17.00 18.44
C ILE A 113 0.91 16.39 19.44
N SER A 114 1.32 15.32 20.12
CA SER A 114 0.44 14.49 20.93
C SER A 114 -0.80 14.09 20.11
N GLU A 115 -2.00 14.26 20.67
CA GLU A 115 -3.27 13.96 20.00
C GLU A 115 -3.75 15.09 19.07
N ALA A 116 -2.98 16.18 18.91
CA ALA A 116 -3.34 17.31 18.06
C ALA A 116 -2.58 17.31 16.72
N LEU A 117 -3.25 17.81 15.69
CA LEU A 117 -2.71 18.14 14.38
C LEU A 117 -2.74 19.66 14.23
N ILE A 118 -1.59 20.33 14.28
CA ILE A 118 -1.47 21.79 14.34
C ILE A 118 -0.89 22.33 13.02
N GLY A 119 -1.56 23.29 12.40
CA GLY A 119 -1.07 24.00 11.22
C GLY A 119 -1.33 25.50 11.32
N GLU A 120 -0.94 26.25 10.28
CA GLU A 120 -1.08 27.71 10.24
C GLU A 120 -2.55 28.17 10.36
N ASN A 121 -3.47 27.36 9.84
CA ASN A 121 -4.91 27.67 9.78
C ASN A 121 -5.73 27.07 10.94
N GLY A 122 -5.08 26.60 12.01
CA GLY A 122 -5.73 26.08 13.21
C GLY A 122 -5.29 24.66 13.59
N TYR A 123 -6.12 23.98 14.38
CA TYR A 123 -5.83 22.63 14.89
C TYR A 123 -6.95 21.63 14.58
N ALA A 124 -6.64 20.34 14.65
CA ALA A 124 -7.59 19.24 14.61
C ALA A 124 -7.21 18.19 15.66
N ASP A 125 -8.19 17.54 16.25
CA ASP A 125 -8.00 16.44 17.19
C ASP A 125 -7.89 15.12 16.42
N GLN A 126 -6.97 14.23 16.78
CA GLN A 126 -6.83 12.91 16.17
C GLN A 126 -8.11 12.07 16.29
N ASN A 127 -8.96 12.33 17.30
CA ASN A 127 -10.26 11.69 17.46
C ASN A 127 -11.24 12.04 16.33
N CYS A 128 -11.02 13.12 15.58
CA CYS A 128 -11.79 13.42 14.37
C CYS A 128 -11.55 12.43 13.23
N PHE A 129 -10.54 11.55 13.35
CA PHE A 129 -10.16 10.58 12.33
C PHE A 129 -10.48 9.15 12.75
N ARG A 130 -10.80 8.32 11.75
CA ARG A 130 -10.91 6.87 11.86
C ARG A 130 -9.52 6.24 11.77
N GLU A 131 -9.43 4.94 12.03
CA GLU A 131 -8.16 4.21 11.96
C GLU A 131 -7.52 4.23 10.57
N ASP A 132 -8.33 4.30 9.50
CA ASP A 132 -7.88 4.38 8.11
C ASP A 132 -7.56 5.82 7.66
N LEU A 133 -7.35 6.73 8.63
CA LEU A 133 -7.03 8.14 8.43
C LEU A 133 -8.08 8.96 7.67
N THR A 134 -9.29 8.43 7.51
CA THR A 134 -10.42 9.21 6.98
C THR A 134 -11.01 10.10 8.07
N HIS A 135 -11.38 11.32 7.69
CA HIS A 135 -12.01 12.24 8.62
C HIS A 135 -13.49 11.85 8.81
N ARG A 136 -14.00 11.88 10.04
CA ARG A 136 -15.34 11.38 10.37
C ARG A 136 -16.48 12.15 9.69
N TYR A 137 -16.30 13.45 9.49
CA TYR A 137 -17.34 14.36 8.98
C TYR A 137 -17.04 15.01 7.61
N PHE A 138 -15.79 15.33 7.29
CA PHE A 138 -15.42 16.13 6.12
C PHE A 138 -14.36 15.44 5.27
N LYS A 139 -14.74 14.93 4.10
CA LYS A 139 -13.85 14.19 3.20
C LYS A 139 -12.62 15.00 2.74
N ASP A 140 -12.76 16.32 2.63
CA ASP A 140 -11.66 17.21 2.23
C ASP A 140 -10.57 17.34 3.29
N LEU A 141 -10.85 16.89 4.51
CA LEU A 141 -9.91 16.82 5.61
C LEU A 141 -9.32 15.41 5.80
N ASP A 142 -9.64 14.44 4.93
CA ASP A 142 -8.95 13.14 4.96
C ASP A 142 -7.44 13.35 4.90
N ILE A 143 -6.69 12.63 5.74
CA ILE A 143 -5.23 12.61 5.63
C ILE A 143 -4.89 11.75 4.41
N VAL A 144 -4.20 12.35 3.45
CA VAL A 144 -3.81 11.74 2.17
C VAL A 144 -2.30 11.57 2.05
N GLY A 145 -1.51 12.16 2.94
CA GLY A 145 -0.06 11.98 3.01
C GLY A 145 0.47 12.19 4.41
N VAL A 146 1.56 11.51 4.74
CA VAL A 146 2.32 11.67 5.98
C VAL A 146 3.80 11.75 5.63
N TYR A 147 4.51 12.69 6.27
CA TYR A 147 5.87 13.08 5.91
C TYR A 147 6.74 13.24 7.16
N ALA A 148 8.04 12.95 7.00
CA ALA A 148 9.08 13.34 7.93
C ALA A 148 9.62 14.73 7.55
N ILE A 149 10.04 15.51 8.54
CA ILE A 149 10.75 16.77 8.31
C ILE A 149 12.23 16.47 8.18
N GLN A 150 12.88 17.03 7.15
CA GLN A 150 14.29 16.80 6.90
C GLN A 150 15.18 17.74 7.74
N GLU A 151 14.83 19.02 7.80
CA GLU A 151 15.57 20.06 8.51
C GLU A 151 14.63 20.94 9.35
N TYR A 152 15.06 21.25 10.58
CA TYR A 152 14.31 22.13 11.47
C TYR A 152 14.61 23.60 11.17
N ASN A 153 13.58 24.36 10.82
CA ASN A 153 13.66 25.79 10.49
C ASN A 153 12.45 26.53 11.08
N ASN A 154 12.07 27.68 10.53
CA ASN A 154 10.80 28.31 10.91
C ASN A 154 9.61 27.40 10.49
N PHE A 155 8.45 27.64 11.10
CA PHE A 155 7.29 26.77 10.94
C PHE A 155 6.80 26.63 9.49
N ALA A 156 6.82 27.71 8.71
CA ALA A 156 6.41 27.69 7.31
C ALA A 156 7.36 26.82 6.46
N ASP A 157 8.67 26.93 6.70
CA ASP A 157 9.69 26.11 6.04
C ASP A 157 9.63 24.64 6.50
N MET A 158 9.25 24.38 7.76
CA MET A 158 9.04 23.02 8.26
C MET A 158 7.86 22.29 7.58
N LEU A 159 6.86 23.02 7.09
CA LEU A 159 5.72 22.45 6.37
C LEU A 159 5.89 22.52 4.84
N SER A 160 6.97 23.11 4.34
CA SER A 160 7.21 23.30 2.91
C SER A 160 7.60 22.01 2.20
N ASP A 161 7.12 21.80 0.97
CA ASP A 161 7.31 20.54 0.22
C ASP A 161 8.78 20.15 0.04
N TYR A 162 9.69 21.13 -0.07
CA TYR A 162 11.12 20.87 -0.25
C TYR A 162 11.80 20.26 0.99
N ASN A 163 11.14 20.35 2.16
CA ASN A 163 11.67 19.92 3.45
C ASN A 163 10.95 18.66 3.98
N LEU A 164 10.11 18.02 3.15
CA LEU A 164 9.27 16.90 3.53
C LEU A 164 9.68 15.62 2.78
N GLU A 165 10.02 14.59 3.55
CA GLU A 165 10.27 13.24 3.03
C GLU A 165 9.02 12.37 3.21
N LEU A 166 8.54 11.74 2.13
CA LEU A 166 7.30 10.96 2.15
C LEU A 166 7.44 9.67 2.98
N ILE A 167 6.61 9.54 4.01
CA ILE A 167 6.47 8.30 4.81
C ILE A 167 5.34 7.44 4.25
N TRP A 168 4.19 8.06 3.97
CA TRP A 168 3.00 7.37 3.49
C TRP A 168 2.16 8.28 2.61
N GLU A 169 1.54 7.69 1.58
CA GLU A 169 0.55 8.36 0.73
C GLU A 169 -0.68 7.46 0.58
N ARG A 170 -1.87 8.07 0.67
CA ARG A 170 -3.14 7.38 0.47
C ARG A 170 -3.22 6.91 -0.97
N THR A 171 -3.33 5.58 -1.15
CA THR A 171 -3.63 5.01 -2.45
C THR A 171 -5.13 4.92 -2.65
N GLU A 172 -5.66 5.77 -3.51
CA GLU A 172 -7.07 5.71 -3.91
C GLU A 172 -7.24 4.97 -5.22
N SER A 173 -8.18 4.03 -5.26
CA SER A 173 -8.68 3.52 -6.53
C SER A 173 -9.47 4.64 -7.20
N LYS A 174 -9.00 5.08 -8.38
CA LYS A 174 -9.79 5.97 -9.24
C LYS A 174 -11.07 5.24 -9.61
N LYS A 175 -12.19 5.66 -9.02
CA LYS A 175 -13.52 5.33 -9.51
C LYS A 175 -13.78 6.27 -10.68
N MET A 176 -14.13 5.68 -11.80
CA MET A 176 -14.56 6.39 -12.98
C MET A 176 -15.75 5.63 -13.56
N THR A 177 -16.70 6.36 -14.14
CA THR A 177 -17.82 5.72 -14.83
C THR A 177 -17.33 5.06 -16.12
N VAL A 178 -18.16 4.19 -16.69
CA VAL A 178 -17.87 3.54 -17.98
C VAL A 178 -17.68 4.61 -19.08
N GLU A 179 -18.44 5.70 -19.00
CA GLU A 179 -18.36 6.83 -19.92
C GLU A 179 -17.05 7.61 -19.76
N GLU A 180 -16.61 7.88 -18.52
CA GLU A 180 -15.31 8.53 -18.28
C GLU A 180 -14.13 7.66 -18.73
N MET A 181 -14.24 6.33 -18.57
CA MET A 181 -13.26 5.38 -19.11
C MET A 181 -13.20 5.44 -20.63
N LYS A 182 -14.37 5.38 -21.28
CA LYS A 182 -14.51 5.46 -22.73
C LYS A 182 -13.88 6.76 -23.24
N GLN A 183 -14.27 7.91 -22.71
CA GLN A 183 -13.79 9.21 -23.16
C GLN A 183 -12.25 9.31 -23.09
N LYS A 184 -11.65 8.90 -21.97
CA LYS A 184 -10.19 8.89 -21.84
C LYS A 184 -9.51 7.93 -22.81
N LEU A 185 -10.15 6.81 -23.11
CA LEU A 185 -9.61 5.84 -24.06
C LEU A 185 -9.69 6.37 -25.48
N GLU A 186 -10.80 7.02 -25.86
CA GLU A 186 -10.96 7.70 -27.16
C GLU A 186 -9.94 8.85 -27.33
N GLU A 187 -9.69 9.64 -26.27
CA GLU A 187 -8.64 10.68 -26.29
C GLU A 187 -7.24 10.10 -26.49
N LEU A 188 -6.96 8.93 -25.89
CA LEU A 188 -5.66 8.26 -26.00
C LEU A 188 -5.45 7.58 -27.35
N THR A 189 -6.50 6.99 -27.93
CA THR A 189 -6.42 6.24 -29.20
C THR A 189 -6.71 7.11 -30.41
N GLY A 190 -7.44 8.21 -30.25
CA GLY A 190 -8.00 9.01 -31.35
C GLY A 190 -9.15 8.31 -32.08
N GLU A 191 -9.64 7.19 -31.54
CA GLU A 191 -10.70 6.37 -32.14
C GLU A 191 -11.98 6.50 -31.32
N GLN A 192 -13.14 6.49 -31.99
CA GLN A 192 -14.43 6.42 -31.30
C GLN A 192 -14.69 4.99 -30.82
N ILE A 193 -15.09 4.83 -29.57
CA ILE A 193 -15.22 3.54 -28.90
C ILE A 193 -16.69 3.30 -28.58
N GLU A 194 -17.26 2.21 -29.11
CA GLU A 194 -18.59 1.77 -28.73
C GLU A 194 -18.48 0.78 -27.57
N VAL A 195 -19.16 1.07 -26.45
CA VAL A 195 -19.22 0.15 -25.30
C VAL A 195 -20.50 -0.66 -25.41
N THR A 196 -20.35 -1.97 -25.62
CA THR A 196 -21.46 -2.92 -25.67
C THR A 196 -21.68 -3.58 -24.30
N ALA A 197 -22.93 -3.97 -24.02
CA ALA A 197 -23.35 -4.56 -22.74
C ALA A 197 -22.95 -6.04 -22.59
#